data_AF-A0AAW8VCA1-F1
#
_entry.id   AF-A0AAW8VCA1-F1
#
_cell.length_a   1.000
_cell.length_b   1.000
_cell.length_c   1.000
_cell.angle_alpha   90.00
_cell.angle_beta   90.00
_cell.angle_gamma   90.00
#
_symmetry.space_group_name_H-M   'P 1'
#
loop_
_entity.id
_entity.type
_entity.pdbx_description
1 polymer ?
#
loop_
_entity_poly.entity_id
_entity_poly.type
_entity_poly.pdbx_seq_one_letter_code
_entity_poly.pdbx_strand_id
1 'polypeptide(L)' 'MKLSKRLSEGDFGLVAWLLNCELAVLKAVQRVETGGKGGLFAPGKTTILFEGHIF' A
#
# COMPACT_ATOMS: atom_id res chain seq x y z
N MET A 1 17.04 15.63 -0.17
CA MET A 1 16.62 14.21 -0.27
C MET A 1 15.18 14.16 -0.76
N LYS A 2 14.89 13.45 -1.86
CA LYS A 2 13.51 13.20 -2.29
C LYS A 2 12.95 12.09 -1.38
N LEU A 3 12.04 12.40 -0.47
CA LEU A 3 11.25 11.35 0.20
C LEU A 3 10.36 10.70 -0.87
N SER A 4 10.72 9.51 -1.35
CA SER A 4 9.81 8.73 -2.18
C SER A 4 8.68 8.23 -1.29
N LYS A 5 7.46 8.73 -1.51
CA LYS A 5 6.25 8.27 -0.79
C LYS A 5 5.77 6.87 -1.27
N ARG A 6 6.69 6.03 -1.76
CA ARG A 6 6.42 4.66 -2.17
C ARG A 6 6.84 3.74 -1.02
N LEU A 7 6.09 2.67 -0.81
CA LEU A 7 6.49 1.61 0.10
C LEU A 7 7.83 1.03 -0.36
N SER A 8 8.74 0.91 0.59
CA SER A 8 10.02 0.23 0.44
C SER A 8 9.87 -1.26 0.72
N GLU A 9 10.86 -2.06 0.30
CA GLU A 9 10.94 -3.48 0.66
C GLU A 9 10.95 -3.70 2.18
N GLY A 10 11.55 -2.77 2.94
CA GLY A 10 11.56 -2.83 4.40
C GLY A 10 10.16 -2.71 5.01
N ASP A 11 9.28 -1.91 4.40
CA ASP A 11 7.89 -1.77 4.85
C ASP A 11 7.13 -3.09 4.66
N PHE A 12 7.34 -3.77 3.53
CA PHE A 12 6.74 -5.09 3.31
C PHE A 12 7.32 -6.14 4.26
N GLY A 13 8.62 -6.10 4.57
CA GLY A 13 9.25 -6.98 5.55
C GLY A 13 8.68 -6.82 6.96
N LEU A 14 8.46 -5.58 7.39
CA LEU A 14 7.84 -5.27 8.68
C LEU A 14 6.42 -5.85 8.77
N VAL A 15 5.60 -5.63 7.74
CA VAL A 15 4.22 -6.13 7.70
C VAL A 15 4.19 -7.66 7.60
N ALA A 16 5.12 -8.27 6.87
CA ALA A 16 5.24 -9.74 6.77
C ALA A 16 5.49 -10.36 8.15
N TRP A 17 6.38 -9.74 8.94
CA TRP A 17 6.63 -10.13 10.32
C TRP A 17 5.40 -9.92 11.22
N LEU A 18 4.75 -8.75 11.15
CA LEU A 18 3.56 -8.44 11.95
C LEU A 18 2.38 -9.40 11.70
N LEU A 19 2.17 -9.78 10.44
CA LEU A 19 1.08 -10.67 10.03
C LEU A 19 1.48 -12.15 10.03
N ASN A 20 2.72 -12.46 10.39
CA ASN A 20 3.31 -13.81 10.34
C ASN A 20 3.03 -14.52 9.01
N CYS A 21 3.32 -13.84 7.90
CA CYS A 21 3.10 -14.35 6.55
C CYS A 21 4.32 -14.15 5.66
N GLU A 22 4.40 -14.90 4.57
CA GLU A 22 5.48 -14.75 3.61
C GLU A 22 5.43 -13.39 2.90
N LEU A 23 6.59 -12.78 2.67
CA LEU A 23 6.72 -11.52 1.94
C LEU A 23 6.06 -11.58 0.55
N ALA A 24 6.13 -12.75 -0.11
CA ALA A 24 5.52 -12.97 -1.41
C ALA A 24 3.99 -12.83 -1.39
N VAL A 25 3.34 -13.22 -0.29
CA VAL A 25 1.89 -13.07 -0.11
C VAL A 25 1.51 -11.60 -0.10
N LEU A 26 2.25 -10.74 0.62
CA LEU A 26 1.97 -9.31 0.65
C LEU A 26 2.16 -8.64 -0.70
N LYS A 27 3.17 -9.05 -1.47
CA LYS A 27 3.37 -8.55 -2.84
C LYS A 27 2.25 -8.99 -3.78
N ALA A 28 1.77 -10.23 -3.64
CA ALA A 28 0.63 -10.73 -4.40
C ALA A 28 -0.64 -9.93 -4.07
N VAL A 29 -0.93 -9.71 -2.78
CA VAL A 29 -2.06 -8.89 -2.31
C VAL A 29 -1.95 -7.47 -2.85
N GLN A 30 -0.79 -6.82 -2.71
CA GLN A 30 -0.58 -5.46 -3.24
C GLN A 30 -0.83 -5.40 -4.75
N ARG A 31 -0.42 -6.41 -5.51
CA ARG A 31 -0.67 -6.46 -6.95
C ARG A 31 -2.15 -6.62 -7.28
N VAL A 32 -2.86 -7.52 -6.61
CA VAL A 32 -4.28 -7.85 -6.89
C VAL A 32 -5.20 -6.71 -6.45
N GLU A 33 -5.02 -6.21 -5.24
CA GLU A 33 -5.95 -5.24 -4.63
C GLU A 33 -5.77 -3.81 -5.16
N THR A 34 -4.56 -3.45 -5.59
CA THR A 34 -4.27 -2.08 -6.04
C THR A 34 -3.87 -1.97 -7.50
N GLY A 35 -3.76 -3.11 -8.21
CA GLY A 35 -3.13 -3.15 -9.54
C GLY A 35 -1.65 -2.76 -9.51
N GLY A 36 -0.98 -2.88 -8.36
CA GLY A 36 0.40 -2.42 -8.15
C GLY A 36 0.54 -0.92 -7.91
N LYS A 37 -0.57 -0.19 -7.71
CA LYS A 37 -0.57 1.24 -7.37
C LYS A 37 -0.36 1.44 -5.87
N GLY A 38 0.13 2.63 -5.49
CA GLY A 38 0.17 3.06 -4.09
C GLY A 38 -1.11 3.80 -3.69
N GLY A 39 -1.21 4.15 -2.40
CA GLY A 39 -2.34 4.93 -1.88
C GLY A 39 -2.35 6.42 -2.27
N LEU A 40 -1.48 6.87 -3.18
CA LEU A 40 -1.40 8.25 -3.64
C LEU A 40 -1.69 8.32 -5.14
N PHE A 41 -2.68 9.14 -5.52
CA PHE A 41 -2.99 9.46 -6.92
C PHE A 41 -1.98 10.44 -7.53
N ALA A 42 -1.46 11.36 -6.71
CA ALA A 42 -0.43 12.32 -7.08
C ALA A 42 0.43 12.69 -5.85
N PRO A 43 1.57 13.38 -6.00
CA PRO A 43 2.36 13.83 -4.86
C PRO A 43 1.51 14.60 -3.84
N GLY A 44 1.34 14.04 -2.64
CA GLY A 44 0.54 14.65 -1.57
C GLY A 44 -0.99 14.50 -1.71
N LYS A 45 -1.48 13.78 -2.72
CA LYS A 45 -2.92 13.51 -2.89
C LYS A 45 -3.20 12.03 -2.65
N THR A 46 -3.72 11.71 -1.47
CA THR A 46 -4.16 10.35 -1.12
C THR A 46 -5.40 9.97 -1.91
N THR A 47 -5.42 8.73 -2.41
CA THR A 47 -6.60 8.14 -3.04
C THR A 47 -7.63 7.89 -1.95
N ILE A 48 -8.82 8.48 -2.09
CA ILE A 48 -9.96 8.28 -1.19
C ILE A 48 -11.16 7.79 -1.99
N LEU A 49 -12.06 7.05 -1.33
CA LEU A 49 -13.37 6.70 -1.86
C LEU A 49 -14.42 7.37 -0.97
N PHE A 50 -15.28 8.20 -1.56
CA PHE A 50 -16.42 8.78 -0.86
C PHE A 50 -17.61 7.83 -0.96
N GLU A 51 -18.08 7.33 0.19
CA GLU A 51 -19.22 6.42 0.29
C GLU A 51 -20.38 7.12 1.01
N GLY A 52 -21.26 7.78 0.24
CA GLY A 52 -22.35 8.60 0.79
C GLY A 52 -23.42 7.82 1.57
N HIS A 53 -23.36 6.49 1.58
CA HIS A 53 -24.22 5.63 2.38
C HIS A 53 -23.59 5.25 3.75
N ILE A 54 -22.32 5.61 3.97
CA ILE A 54 -21.60 5.44 5.25
C ILE A 54 -21.51 6.78 6.01
N PHE A 55 -21.44 7.90 5.28
CA PHE A 55 -21.30 9.26 5.84
C PHE A 55 -22.58 9.83 6.45
#